data_AF-A0A257Y916-F1
#
_entry.id   AF-A0A257Y916-F1
#
_cell.length_a   1.000
_cell.length_b   1.000
_cell.length_c   1.000
_cell.angle_alpha   90.00
_cell.angle_beta   90.00
_cell.angle_gamma   90.00
#
_symmetry.space_group_name_H-M   'P 1'
#
loop_
_entity.id
_entity.type
_entity.pdbx_description
1 polymer ?
#
loop_
_entity_poly.entity_id
_entity_poly.type
_entity_poly.pdbx_seq_one_letter_code
_entity_poly.pdbx_strand_id
1 'polypeptide(L)'
;MAWLEITPPSSIAKTPEATEQLFSVIHGTRAARSLKDKLLGRSPAYSFEIVSTRKEGIRYLLQLEKSRSKSIQKAITSYIPDSKVKEISRDDTTADRVIEFKENGHYVLPLTLTSVFEQHDPLGYVTGAMTHLSDDEQITLQLVATPVRMREAEILSHKILSNENILQQVSSKQFAGAGKILNVFGKASSGLTDLASEIYVGTTSGYT
;
A
#
# COMPACT_ATOMS: atom_id res chain seq x y z
N MET A 1 2.24 13.58 15.87
CA MET A 1 2.85 13.47 14.53
C MET A 1 3.69 14.72 14.26
N ALA A 2 4.45 14.75 13.18
CA ALA A 2 5.13 15.93 12.65
C ALA A 2 4.81 16.07 11.16
N TRP A 3 4.81 17.32 10.67
CA TRP A 3 4.54 17.66 9.27
C TRP A 3 5.77 18.30 8.65
N LEU A 4 6.24 17.76 7.54
CA LEU A 4 7.31 18.33 6.75
C LEU A 4 6.74 18.87 5.44
N GLU A 5 6.99 20.14 5.14
CA GLU A 5 6.76 20.73 3.82
C GLU A 5 8.02 20.63 2.99
N ILE A 6 7.87 20.10 1.77
CA ILE A 6 8.97 19.84 0.85
C ILE A 6 8.79 20.76 -0.36
N THR A 7 9.75 21.65 -0.58
CA THR A 7 9.83 22.42 -1.83
C THR A 7 10.79 21.70 -2.77
N PRO A 8 10.31 21.13 -3.90
CA PRO A 8 11.18 20.50 -4.88
C PRO A 8 12.09 21.53 -5.56
N PRO A 9 13.27 21.12 -6.05
CA PRO A 9 14.15 22.01 -6.81
C PRO A 9 13.52 22.41 -8.14
N SER A 10 13.87 23.59 -8.66
CA SER A 10 13.37 24.13 -9.94
C SER A 10 13.88 23.38 -11.17
N SER A 11 14.93 22.57 -11.01
CA SER A 11 15.53 21.75 -12.06
C SER A 11 15.41 20.27 -11.69
N ILE A 12 14.83 19.48 -12.59
CA ILE A 12 14.75 18.01 -12.48
C ILE A 12 16.05 17.43 -13.06
N ALA A 13 17.19 17.75 -12.47
CA ALA A 13 18.48 17.10 -12.78
C ALA A 13 18.62 15.77 -12.02
N LYS A 14 17.52 15.02 -11.87
CA LYS A 14 17.48 13.82 -11.04
C LYS A 14 17.48 12.58 -11.88
N THR A 15 18.26 11.62 -11.42
CA THR A 15 18.24 10.27 -11.95
C THR A 15 17.25 9.43 -11.11
N PRO A 16 16.51 8.48 -11.71
CA PRO A 16 15.60 7.59 -10.99
C PRO A 16 16.24 6.91 -9.77
N GLU A 17 17.54 6.66 -9.83
CA GLU A 17 18.36 6.01 -8.79
C GLU A 17 18.38 6.82 -7.48
N ALA A 18 18.48 8.15 -7.53
CA ALA A 18 18.48 8.97 -6.31
C ALA A 18 17.16 8.84 -5.54
N THR A 19 16.05 8.72 -6.28
CA THR A 19 14.72 8.48 -5.70
C THR A 19 14.62 7.08 -5.12
N GLU A 20 15.13 6.07 -5.82
CA GLU A 20 15.19 4.69 -5.32
C GLU A 20 15.99 4.60 -4.01
N GLN A 21 17.13 5.29 -3.93
CA GLN A 21 17.96 5.31 -2.71
C GLN A 21 17.23 5.98 -1.54
N LEU A 22 16.53 7.10 -1.77
CA LEU A 22 15.71 7.74 -0.74
C LEU A 22 14.65 6.76 -0.20
N PHE A 23 13.92 6.10 -1.08
CA PHE A 23 12.89 5.14 -0.68
C PHE A 23 13.47 3.88 -0.02
N SER A 24 14.69 3.48 -0.38
CA SER A 24 15.42 2.42 0.33
C SER A 24 15.74 2.80 1.77
N VAL A 25 16.15 4.06 2.02
CA VAL A 25 16.38 4.58 3.38
C VAL A 25 15.07 4.64 4.17
N ILE A 26 14.00 5.15 3.56
CA ILE A 26 12.66 5.16 4.17
C ILE A 26 12.21 3.73 4.49
N HIS A 27 12.47 2.76 3.62
CA HIS A 27 12.15 1.36 3.85
C HIS A 27 12.94 0.76 5.04
N GLY A 28 14.23 1.09 5.14
CA GLY A 28 15.12 0.64 6.21
C GLY A 28 14.67 1.05 7.61
N THR A 29 13.83 2.09 7.74
CA THR A 29 13.26 2.55 9.01
C THR A 29 12.45 1.47 9.73
N ARG A 30 11.93 0.48 9.00
CA ARG A 30 11.25 -0.70 9.54
C ARG A 30 12.19 -1.58 10.36
N ALA A 31 13.44 -1.76 9.92
CA ALA A 31 14.43 -2.53 10.66
C ALA A 31 14.89 -1.78 11.92
N ALA A 32 15.00 -0.44 11.81
CA ALA A 32 15.38 0.49 12.87
C ALA A 32 14.27 0.76 13.91
N ARG A 33 13.19 -0.02 13.94
CA ARG A 33 12.14 0.07 14.95
C ARG A 33 12.65 -0.30 16.35
N SER A 34 12.07 0.33 17.37
CA SER A 34 12.33 -0.02 18.76
C SER A 34 11.91 -1.47 19.07
N LEU A 35 12.49 -2.09 20.09
CA LEU A 35 12.11 -3.45 20.52
C LEU A 35 10.62 -3.52 20.88
N LYS A 36 10.09 -2.47 21.50
CA LYS A 36 8.66 -2.36 21.84
C LYS A 36 7.79 -2.36 20.57
N ASP A 37 8.16 -1.59 19.55
CA ASP A 37 7.39 -1.53 18.30
C ASP A 37 7.50 -2.84 17.51
N LYS A 38 8.65 -3.52 17.59
CA LYS A 38 8.82 -4.87 17.02
C LYS A 38 7.90 -5.88 17.70
N LEU A 39 7.84 -5.86 19.04
CA LEU A 39 6.98 -6.76 19.81
C LEU A 39 5.48 -6.48 19.58
N LEU A 40 5.11 -5.21 19.46
CA LEU A 40 3.73 -4.78 19.20
C LEU A 40 3.34 -4.82 17.71
N GLY A 41 4.22 -5.27 16.81
CA GLY A 41 3.95 -5.34 15.38
C GLY A 41 3.77 -3.99 14.68
N ARG A 42 4.07 -2.86 15.35
CA ARG A 42 3.87 -1.51 14.81
C ARG A 42 4.86 -1.23 13.68
N SER A 43 4.37 -0.80 12.53
CA SER A 43 5.21 -0.38 11.40
C SER A 43 5.11 1.13 11.22
N PRO A 44 6.20 1.82 10.87
CA PRO A 44 6.14 3.25 10.61
C PRO A 44 5.24 3.50 9.40
N ALA A 45 4.35 4.48 9.49
CA ALA A 45 3.53 4.92 8.38
C ALA A 45 3.94 6.33 7.97
N TYR A 46 3.89 6.59 6.67
CA TYR A 46 4.23 7.87 6.05
C TYR A 46 3.06 8.30 5.18
N SER A 47 2.54 9.50 5.43
CA SER A 47 1.51 10.10 4.56
C SER A 47 2.17 11.12 3.65
N PHE A 48 2.27 10.82 2.37
CA PHE A 48 2.73 11.76 1.35
C PHE A 48 1.51 12.47 0.76
N GLU A 49 1.49 13.79 0.81
CA GLU A 49 0.32 14.58 0.45
C GLU A 49 0.67 15.67 -0.55
N ILE A 50 -0.20 15.81 -1.55
CA ILE A 50 -0.28 16.99 -2.40
C ILE A 50 -1.52 17.74 -1.96
N VAL A 51 -1.34 18.93 -1.41
CA VAL A 51 -2.43 19.77 -0.92
C VAL A 51 -2.55 20.96 -1.86
N SER A 52 -3.77 21.27 -2.26
CA SER A 52 -4.05 22.46 -3.04
C SER A 52 -5.12 23.32 -2.42
N THR A 53 -4.86 24.62 -2.39
CA THR A 53 -5.83 25.69 -2.10
C THR A 53 -5.65 26.80 -3.11
N ARG A 54 -6.68 27.64 -3.29
CA ARG A 54 -6.58 28.79 -4.19
C ARG A 54 -5.52 29.81 -3.73
N LYS A 55 -5.32 29.98 -2.42
CA LYS A 55 -4.41 30.99 -1.84
C LYS A 55 -2.94 30.57 -1.88
N GLU A 56 -2.65 29.31 -1.56
CA GLU A 56 -1.28 28.83 -1.40
C GLU A 56 -0.79 28.01 -2.60
N GLY A 57 -1.69 27.65 -3.53
CA GLY A 57 -1.36 26.82 -4.68
C GLY A 57 -1.10 25.37 -4.28
N ILE A 58 -0.18 24.70 -5.00
CA ILE A 58 0.18 23.30 -4.78
C ILE A 58 1.32 23.21 -3.75
N ARG A 59 1.10 22.43 -2.70
CA ARG A 59 2.07 22.16 -1.63
C ARG A 59 2.31 20.66 -1.48
N TYR A 60 3.55 20.28 -1.20
CA TYR A 60 3.94 18.89 -0.98
C TYR A 60 4.27 18.69 0.49
N LEU A 61 3.47 17.87 1.16
CA LEU A 61 3.54 17.65 2.60
C LEU A 61 3.83 16.18 2.91
N LEU A 62 4.52 15.94 4.02
CA LEU A 62 4.81 14.62 4.54
C LEU A 62 4.46 14.56 6.02
N GLN A 63 3.48 13.73 6.38
CA GLN A 63 3.17 13.40 7.76
C GLN A 63 3.96 12.16 8.19
N LEU A 64 4.58 12.25 9.36
CA LEU A 64 5.37 11.15 9.91
C LEU A 64 5.47 11.22 11.45
N GLU A 65 6.00 10.17 12.07
CA GLU A 65 6.26 10.14 13.51
C GLU A 65 7.31 11.19 13.93
N LYS A 66 7.03 11.99 14.97
CA LYS A 66 7.93 13.08 15.40
C LYS A 66 9.35 12.61 15.73
N SER A 67 9.50 11.39 16.28
CA SER A 67 10.79 10.76 16.55
C SER A 67 11.67 10.56 15.30
N ARG A 68 11.06 10.52 14.11
CA ARG A 68 11.74 10.27 12.83
C ARG A 68 11.89 11.54 11.98
N SER A 69 11.27 12.67 12.36
CA SER A 69 11.24 13.92 11.60
C SER A 69 12.63 14.34 11.12
N LYS A 70 13.57 14.49 12.06
CA LYS A 70 14.95 14.91 11.79
C LYS A 70 15.69 13.96 10.84
N SER A 71 15.55 12.64 11.05
CA SER A 71 16.22 11.64 10.22
C SER A 71 15.70 11.63 8.79
N ILE A 72 14.38 11.74 8.62
CA ILE A 72 13.74 11.78 7.30
C ILE A 72 14.04 13.10 6.59
N GLN A 73 13.98 14.23 7.29
CA GLN A 73 14.39 15.52 6.76
C GLN A 73 15.83 15.46 6.23
N LYS A 74 16.77 14.90 7.00
CA LYS A 74 18.16 14.73 6.56
C LYS A 74 18.27 13.83 5.33
N ALA A 75 17.54 12.71 5.30
CA ALA A 75 17.52 11.82 4.15
C ALA A 75 17.02 12.55 2.89
N ILE A 76 15.88 13.26 2.97
CA ILE A 76 15.34 14.04 1.86
C ILE A 76 16.38 15.05 1.36
N THR A 77 16.99 15.84 2.24
CA THR A 77 18.01 16.83 1.83
C THR A 77 19.29 16.21 1.25
N SER A 78 19.60 14.96 1.59
CA SER A 78 20.80 14.27 1.11
C SER A 78 20.59 13.63 -0.27
N TYR A 79 19.41 13.05 -0.52
CA TYR A 79 19.08 12.40 -1.79
C TYR A 79 18.36 13.33 -2.78
N ILE A 80 17.82 14.44 -2.28
CA ILE A 80 17.24 15.51 -3.08
C ILE A 80 18.01 16.79 -2.78
N PRO A 81 19.16 17.00 -3.45
CA PRO A 81 19.88 18.27 -3.40
C PRO A 81 18.95 19.42 -3.74
N ASP A 82 19.19 20.57 -3.11
CA ASP A 82 18.42 21.81 -3.30
C ASP A 82 16.93 21.76 -2.93
N SER A 83 16.43 20.62 -2.43
CA SER A 83 15.12 20.61 -1.78
C SER A 83 15.16 21.36 -0.46
N LYS A 84 14.14 22.20 -0.25
CA LYS A 84 13.92 22.82 1.06
C LYS A 84 12.93 21.97 1.82
N VAL A 85 13.30 21.57 3.02
CA VAL A 85 12.42 20.79 3.91
C VAL A 85 12.24 21.57 5.20
N LYS A 86 10.99 21.90 5.53
CA LYS A 86 10.63 22.67 6.73
C LYS A 86 9.61 21.90 7.55
N GLU A 87 9.81 21.86 8.87
CA GLU A 87 8.76 21.38 9.77
C GLU A 87 7.71 22.50 9.93
N ILE A 88 6.44 22.16 9.72
CA ILE A 88 5.31 23.10 9.79
C ILE A 88 4.31 22.65 10.85
N SER A 89 3.53 23.60 11.37
CA SER A 89 2.27 23.28 12.06
C SER A 89 1.16 23.25 11.03
N ARG A 90 0.33 22.22 11.09
CA ARG A 90 -0.87 22.11 10.27
C ARG A 90 -2.01 21.71 11.18
N ASP A 91 -3.11 22.44 11.06
CA ASP A 91 -4.36 22.07 11.70
C ASP A 91 -5.03 21.01 10.81
N ASP A 92 -5.29 19.84 11.38
CA ASP A 92 -5.95 18.75 10.67
C ASP A 92 -7.41 19.15 10.43
N THR A 93 -7.73 19.52 9.20
CA THR A 93 -9.10 19.81 8.78
C THR A 93 -9.80 18.48 8.46
N THR A 94 -10.99 18.27 9.01
CA THR A 94 -11.81 17.11 8.63
C THR A 94 -12.22 17.24 7.18
N ALA A 95 -11.97 16.19 6.38
CA ALA A 95 -12.40 16.18 4.99
C ALA A 95 -13.92 16.02 4.90
N ASP A 96 -14.57 16.89 4.12
CA ASP A 96 -16.00 16.77 3.84
C ASP A 96 -16.32 15.50 3.01
N ARG A 97 -15.37 15.08 2.17
CA ARG A 97 -15.47 13.87 1.34
C ARG A 97 -14.13 13.19 1.18
N VAL A 98 -14.12 11.86 1.32
CA VAL A 98 -12.95 11.01 1.07
C VAL A 98 -13.29 10.04 -0.06
N ILE A 99 -12.42 9.98 -1.08
CA ILE A 99 -12.51 9.02 -2.18
C ILE A 99 -11.29 8.11 -2.07
N GLU A 100 -11.53 6.82 -1.81
CA GLU A 100 -10.47 5.82 -1.65
C GLU A 100 -10.29 5.01 -2.95
N PHE A 101 -9.06 4.93 -3.43
CA PHE A 101 -8.70 4.09 -4.57
C PHE A 101 -8.05 2.79 -4.08
N LYS A 102 -8.50 1.64 -4.61
CA LYS A 102 -7.95 0.32 -4.28
C LYS A 102 -7.46 -0.35 -5.55
N GLU A 103 -6.33 -1.02 -5.46
CA GLU A 103 -5.86 -1.91 -6.51
C GLU A 103 -6.83 -3.10 -6.62
N ASN A 104 -7.28 -3.42 -7.83
CA ASN A 104 -8.15 -4.57 -8.10
C ASN A 104 -7.34 -5.83 -8.51
N GLY A 105 -6.05 -5.66 -8.80
CA GLY A 105 -5.13 -6.70 -9.29
C GLY A 105 -3.97 -6.98 -8.33
N HIS A 106 -3.08 -7.87 -8.75
CA HIS A 106 -1.85 -8.16 -8.02
C HIS A 106 -0.70 -7.34 -8.61
N TYR A 107 0.00 -6.58 -7.76
CA TYR A 107 1.12 -5.68 -8.12
C TYR A 107 2.31 -6.34 -8.87
N VAL A 108 2.33 -7.67 -9.01
CA VAL A 108 3.38 -8.44 -9.71
C VAL A 108 3.21 -8.35 -11.22
N LEU A 109 2.02 -7.97 -11.68
CA LEU A 109 1.80 -7.68 -13.09
C LEU A 109 2.48 -6.35 -13.43
N PRO A 110 3.31 -6.30 -14.48
CA PRO A 110 3.97 -5.07 -14.85
C PRO A 110 2.91 -4.03 -15.22
N LEU A 111 2.79 -3.01 -14.38
CA LEU A 111 2.23 -1.73 -14.81
C LEU A 111 3.13 -1.29 -15.96
N THR A 112 2.56 -1.12 -17.15
CA THR A 112 3.23 -0.82 -18.41
C THR A 112 4.50 0.00 -18.18
N LEU A 113 5.68 -0.59 -18.44
CA LEU A 113 6.96 0.07 -18.16
C LEU A 113 6.97 1.42 -18.87
N THR A 114 7.05 2.48 -18.06
CA THR A 114 6.71 3.84 -18.41
C THR A 114 7.80 4.50 -19.25
N SER A 115 7.99 4.01 -20.48
CA SER A 115 8.72 4.70 -21.54
C SER A 115 8.05 6.00 -21.99
N VAL A 116 6.92 6.36 -21.37
CA VAL A 116 6.04 7.51 -21.72
C VAL A 116 6.23 8.72 -20.79
N PHE A 117 7.04 8.62 -19.71
CA PHE A 117 7.31 9.78 -18.83
C PHE A 117 7.98 10.95 -19.58
N GLU A 118 8.69 10.68 -20.68
CA GLU A 118 9.27 11.73 -21.53
C GLU A 118 8.23 12.50 -22.35
N GLN A 119 7.04 11.92 -22.59
CA GLN A 119 6.00 12.50 -23.46
C GLN A 119 4.89 13.21 -22.67
N HIS A 120 4.56 12.74 -21.47
CA HIS A 120 3.53 13.34 -20.62
C HIS A 120 3.97 13.34 -19.16
N ASP A 121 3.77 14.46 -18.45
CA ASP A 121 3.95 14.57 -17.01
C ASP A 121 2.64 14.22 -16.28
N PRO A 122 2.50 13.01 -15.69
CA PRO A 122 1.27 12.60 -15.01
C PRO A 122 1.03 13.41 -13.73
N LEU A 123 2.09 13.89 -13.08
CA LEU A 123 1.97 14.73 -11.90
C LEU A 123 1.43 16.10 -12.29
N GLY A 124 1.91 16.66 -13.41
CA GLY A 124 1.37 17.87 -14.02
C GLY A 124 -0.12 17.76 -14.36
N TYR A 125 -0.57 16.63 -14.90
CA TYR A 125 -1.99 16.40 -15.17
C TYR A 125 -2.84 16.42 -13.89
N VAL A 126 -2.41 15.69 -12.86
CA VAL A 126 -3.13 15.62 -11.58
C VAL A 126 -3.13 16.98 -10.87
N THR A 127 -1.96 17.62 -10.76
CA THR A 127 -1.84 18.92 -10.08
C THR A 127 -2.56 20.03 -10.83
N GLY A 128 -2.58 20.00 -12.16
CA GLY A 128 -3.36 20.92 -12.99
C GLY A 128 -4.86 20.86 -12.67
N ALA A 129 -5.41 19.65 -12.54
CA ALA A 129 -6.81 19.44 -12.13
C ALA A 129 -7.11 19.95 -10.70
N MET A 130 -6.08 20.12 -9.86
CA MET A 130 -6.21 20.63 -8.49
C MET A 130 -6.14 22.17 -8.39
N THR A 131 -5.91 22.91 -9.48
CA THR A 131 -5.69 24.38 -9.42
C THR A 131 -6.96 25.23 -9.45
N HIS A 132 -8.07 24.72 -9.99
CA HIS A 132 -9.31 25.48 -10.18
C HIS A 132 -10.26 25.38 -8.96
N LEU A 133 -9.76 25.79 -7.79
CA LEU A 133 -10.50 25.75 -6.52
C LEU A 133 -11.12 27.10 -6.17
N SER A 134 -12.23 27.07 -5.44
CA SER A 134 -12.84 28.24 -4.78
C SER A 134 -12.03 28.68 -3.54
N ASP A 135 -12.35 29.84 -2.97
CA ASP A 135 -11.60 30.41 -1.83
C ASP A 135 -11.66 29.57 -0.54
N ASP A 136 -12.71 28.76 -0.42
CA ASP A 136 -13.03 27.87 0.69
C ASP A 136 -12.78 26.39 0.37
N GLU A 137 -12.30 26.07 -0.82
CA GLU A 137 -12.03 24.70 -1.25
C GLU A 137 -10.56 24.32 -1.04
N GLN A 138 -10.39 23.11 -0.52
CA GLN A 138 -9.10 22.43 -0.42
C GLN A 138 -9.25 21.02 -0.97
N ILE A 139 -8.31 20.61 -1.80
CA ILE A 139 -8.19 19.22 -2.25
C ILE A 139 -6.84 18.65 -1.81
N THR A 140 -6.88 17.43 -1.26
CA THR A 140 -5.69 16.70 -0.84
C THR A 140 -5.66 15.37 -1.57
N LEU A 141 -4.59 15.13 -2.33
CA LEU A 141 -4.23 13.79 -2.77
C LEU A 141 -3.27 13.17 -1.76
N GLN A 142 -3.65 12.04 -1.17
CA GLN A 142 -2.89 11.37 -0.13
C GLN A 142 -2.43 9.99 -0.57
N LEU A 143 -1.14 9.71 -0.39
CA LEU A 143 -0.54 8.39 -0.53
C LEU A 143 0.04 7.96 0.81
N VAL A 144 -0.60 6.98 1.45
CA VAL A 144 -0.10 6.40 2.69
C VAL A 144 0.77 5.20 2.39
N ALA A 145 2.05 5.29 2.73
CA ALA A 145 3.02 4.22 2.52
C ALA A 145 3.50 3.66 3.86
N THR A 146 3.58 2.33 3.93
CA THR A 146 4.15 1.60 5.07
C THR A 146 5.17 0.60 4.53
N PRO A 147 6.42 0.59 5.02
CA PRO A 147 7.38 -0.41 4.62
C PRO A 147 6.96 -1.78 5.16
N VAL A 148 6.82 -2.73 4.25
CA VAL A 148 6.44 -4.12 4.52
C VAL A 148 7.53 -5.06 4.04
N ARG A 149 7.71 -6.19 4.74
CA ARG A 149 8.50 -7.33 4.26
C ARG A 149 7.51 -8.47 4.14
N MET A 150 7.27 -8.91 2.92
CA MET A 150 6.39 -10.02 2.60
C MET A 150 7.25 -11.21 2.21
N ARG A 151 7.10 -12.33 2.92
CA ARG A 151 7.87 -13.54 2.62
C ARG A 151 7.49 -14.08 1.24
N GLU A 152 6.22 -13.93 0.87
CA GLU A 152 5.66 -14.26 -0.43
C GLU A 152 6.32 -13.45 -1.55
N ALA A 153 6.60 -12.16 -1.33
CA ALA A 153 7.30 -11.33 -2.31
C ALA A 153 8.75 -11.79 -2.50
N GLU A 154 9.42 -12.23 -1.44
CA GLU A 154 10.78 -12.79 -1.49
C GLU A 154 10.82 -14.10 -2.29
N ILE A 155 9.82 -14.98 -2.06
CA ILE A 155 9.62 -16.23 -2.80
C ILE A 155 9.30 -15.93 -4.27
N LEU A 156 8.33 -15.03 -4.54
CA LEU A 156 7.94 -14.64 -5.90
C LEU A 156 9.13 -14.03 -6.65
N SER A 157 9.91 -13.15 -6.02
CA SER A 157 11.11 -12.56 -6.61
C SER A 157 12.15 -13.63 -7.00
N HIS A 158 12.43 -14.59 -6.11
CA HIS A 158 13.31 -15.73 -6.43
C HIS A 158 12.80 -16.54 -7.62
N LYS A 159 11.49 -16.78 -7.69
CA LYS A 159 10.86 -17.49 -8.81
C LYS A 159 10.96 -16.70 -10.12
N ILE A 160 10.82 -15.36 -10.09
CA ILE A 160 10.98 -14.49 -11.27
C ILE A 160 12.42 -14.59 -11.77
N LEU A 161 13.39 -14.43 -10.88
CA LEU A 161 14.83 -14.50 -11.20
C LEU A 161 15.25 -15.90 -11.68
N SER A 162 14.53 -16.94 -11.26
CA SER A 162 14.73 -18.33 -11.71
C SER A 162 13.98 -18.67 -13.01
N ASN A 163 13.32 -17.69 -13.66
CA ASN A 163 12.49 -17.85 -14.86
C ASN A 163 11.36 -18.89 -14.70
N GLU A 164 10.77 -19.01 -13.51
CA GLU A 164 9.60 -19.86 -13.29
C GLU A 164 8.33 -19.23 -13.87
N ASN A 165 7.38 -20.04 -14.35
CA ASN A 165 6.11 -19.55 -14.93
C ASN A 165 5.14 -19.07 -13.85
N ILE A 166 5.25 -17.79 -13.47
CA ILE A 166 4.47 -17.15 -12.40
C ILE A 166 3.07 -16.73 -12.87
N LEU A 167 2.88 -16.52 -14.17
CA LEU A 167 1.63 -16.03 -14.75
C LEU A 167 0.46 -17.00 -14.53
N GLN A 168 0.72 -18.32 -14.55
CA GLN A 168 -0.30 -19.33 -14.25
C GLN A 168 -0.76 -19.32 -12.78
N GLN A 169 0.13 -18.97 -11.84
CA GLN A 169 -0.17 -19.04 -10.40
C GLN A 169 -0.81 -17.75 -9.86
N VAL A 170 -0.52 -16.61 -10.47
CA VAL A 170 -1.12 -15.32 -10.10
C VAL A 170 -2.51 -15.15 -10.71
N SER A 171 -2.76 -15.63 -11.93
CA SER A 171 -4.10 -15.57 -12.55
C SER A 171 -5.09 -16.57 -11.94
N SER A 172 -4.63 -17.77 -11.57
CA SER A 172 -5.49 -18.81 -10.97
C SER A 172 -5.96 -18.48 -9.55
N LYS A 173 -5.27 -17.60 -8.82
CA LYS A 173 -5.70 -17.16 -7.49
C LYS A 173 -6.89 -16.19 -7.50
N GLN A 174 -7.13 -15.45 -8.59
CA GLN A 174 -8.35 -14.64 -8.72
C GLN A 174 -9.62 -15.50 -8.83
N PHE A 175 -9.51 -16.80 -9.15
CA PHE A 175 -10.66 -17.73 -9.21
C PHE A 175 -10.73 -18.74 -8.05
N ALA A 176 -9.80 -18.73 -7.08
CA ALA A 176 -9.76 -19.73 -6.01
C ALA A 176 -10.70 -19.43 -4.82
N GLY A 177 -11.26 -18.21 -4.73
CA GLY A 177 -12.12 -17.79 -3.62
C GLY A 177 -13.49 -18.46 -3.58
N ALA A 178 -14.03 -18.85 -4.74
CA ALA A 178 -15.36 -19.48 -4.83
C ALA A 178 -15.32 -21.01 -4.60
N GLY A 179 -14.17 -21.66 -4.77
CA GLY A 179 -14.05 -23.14 -4.68
C GLY A 179 -13.84 -23.71 -3.27
N LYS A 180 -13.43 -22.89 -2.30
CA LYS A 180 -13.11 -23.39 -0.93
C LYS A 180 -14.33 -23.53 -0.01
N ILE A 181 -15.43 -22.82 -0.27
CA ILE A 181 -16.65 -22.93 0.55
C ILE A 181 -17.47 -24.17 0.17
N LEU A 182 -17.42 -24.62 -1.09
CA LEU A 182 -18.15 -25.81 -1.56
C LEU A 182 -17.55 -27.14 -1.07
N ASN A 183 -16.24 -27.23 -0.84
CA ASN A 183 -15.60 -28.48 -0.41
C ASN A 183 -15.67 -28.76 1.11
N VAL A 184 -16.11 -27.79 1.92
CA VAL A 184 -16.29 -27.98 3.38
C VAL A 184 -17.73 -28.36 3.71
N PHE A 185 -18.72 -27.86 2.97
CA PHE A 185 -20.12 -28.30 3.16
C PHE A 185 -20.40 -29.72 2.67
N GLY A 186 -19.64 -30.22 1.69
CA GLY A 186 -19.76 -31.60 1.19
C GLY A 186 -19.14 -32.69 2.10
N LYS A 187 -18.38 -32.32 3.14
CA LYS A 187 -17.77 -33.28 4.08
C LYS A 187 -18.40 -33.31 5.47
N ALA A 188 -19.37 -32.43 5.74
CA ALA A 188 -20.14 -32.43 6.99
C ALA A 188 -21.49 -33.18 6.86
N SER A 189 -21.98 -33.44 5.64
CA SER A 189 -23.24 -34.18 5.43
C SER A 189 -23.08 -35.71 5.44
N SER A 190 -21.87 -36.23 5.20
CA SER A 190 -21.62 -37.69 5.23
C SER A 190 -21.34 -38.24 6.62
N GLY A 191 -21.08 -37.40 7.63
CA GLY A 191 -20.80 -37.82 9.01
C GLY A 191 -22.03 -37.87 9.93
N LEU A 192 -23.19 -37.39 9.47
CA LEU A 192 -24.45 -37.40 10.24
C LEU A 192 -25.47 -38.43 9.74
N THR A 193 -25.19 -39.09 8.61
CA THR A 193 -26.09 -40.12 8.06
C THR A 193 -25.80 -41.49 8.67
N ASP A 194 -24.54 -41.77 9.05
CA ASP A 194 -24.15 -43.06 9.66
C ASP A 194 -24.57 -43.20 11.14
N LEU A 195 -24.95 -42.11 11.82
CA LEU A 195 -25.43 -42.15 13.21
C LEU A 195 -26.97 -42.21 13.33
N ALA A 196 -27.69 -41.98 12.23
CA ALA A 196 -29.15 -42.09 12.20
C ALA A 196 -29.64 -43.45 11.66
N SER A 197 -28.77 -44.22 10.99
CA SER A 197 -29.07 -45.59 10.52
C SER A 197 -28.90 -46.66 11.59
N GLU A 198 -28.11 -46.41 12.65
CA GLU A 198 -27.81 -47.41 13.68
C GLU A 198 -28.84 -47.50 14.82
N ILE A 199 -29.84 -46.60 14.85
CA ILE A 199 -30.89 -46.58 15.89
C ILE A 199 -32.26 -47.04 15.35
N TYR A 200 -32.39 -47.37 14.06
CA TYR A 200 -33.67 -47.73 13.44
C TYR A 200 -33.68 -49.08 12.70
N VAL A 201 -33.02 -50.12 13.23
CA VAL A 201 -33.33 -51.53 12.89
C VAL A 201 -33.21 -52.40 14.14
N GLY A 202 -34.11 -52.18 15.09
CA GLY A 202 -34.46 -53.14 16.14
C GLY A 202 -35.95 -53.41 16.05
N THR A 203 -36.35 -54.69 16.13
CA THR A 203 -37.69 -55.29 15.87
C THR A 203 -37.87 -55.65 14.39
N THR A 204 -37.89 -56.93 13.96
CA THR A 204 -38.76 -58.03 14.42
C THR A 204 -38.13 -59.36 13.95
N SER A 205 -37.83 -60.30 14.85
CA SER A 205 -38.42 -61.67 14.96
C SER A 205 -39.10 -62.18 13.66
N GLY A 206 -38.86 -63.34 13.09
CA GLY A 206 -38.44 -64.64 13.61
C GLY A 206 -39.14 -65.73 12.80
N TYR A 207 -38.62 -66.95 12.91
CA TYR A 207 -39.21 -68.25 12.54
C TYR A 207 -39.06 -68.78 11.10
N THR A 208 -38.12 -69.76 11.02
CA THR A 208 -38.12 -71.05 10.29
C THR A 208 -38.40 -71.08 8.80
#